data_AF-A0A535ARS0-F1
#
_entry.id   AF-A0A535ARS0-F1
#
_cell.length_a   1.000
_cell.length_b   1.000
_cell.length_c   1.000
_cell.angle_alpha   90.00
_cell.angle_beta   90.00
_cell.angle_gamma   90.00
#
_symmetry.space_group_name_H-M   'P 1'
#
loop_
_entity.id
_entity.type
_entity.pdbx_description
1 polymer ?
#
loop_
_entity_poly.entity_id
_entity_poly.type
_entity_poly.pdbx_seq_one_letter_code
_entity_poly.pdbx_strand_id
1 'polypeptide(L)' 'ANVVDEEVVVDRNLVTSRQPQDIPAFIREGLKLLERTPAAAR' A
#
# COMPACT_ATOMS: atom_id res chain seq x y z
N ALA A 1 6.62 -6.73 17.62
CA ALA A 1 6.35 -6.13 16.31
C ALA A 1 7.22 -6.85 15.29
N ASN A 2 6.66 -7.25 14.16
CA ASN A 2 7.42 -7.90 13.08
C ASN A 2 7.63 -6.85 11.99
N VAL A 3 8.89 -6.55 11.68
CA VAL A 3 9.27 -5.59 10.64
C VAL A 3 10.06 -6.36 9.59
N VAL A 4 9.80 -6.09 8.32
CA VAL A 4 10.44 -6.75 7.18
C VAL A 4 11.05 -5.71 6.25
N ASP A 5 12.14 -6.08 5.58
CA ASP A 5 12.87 -5.22 4.65
C ASP A 5 12.43 -5.52 3.20
N GLU A 6 11.28 -4.99 2.81
CA GLU A 6 10.67 -5.17 1.47
C GLU A 6 10.26 -3.83 0.85
N GLU A 7 10.28 -3.70 -0.48
CA GLU A 7 9.98 -2.42 -1.17
C GLU A 7 8.61 -1.85 -0.79
N VAL A 8 7.61 -2.73 -0.65
CA VAL A 8 6.26 -2.39 -0.24
C VAL A 8 5.69 -3.55 0.56
N VAL A 9 5.01 -3.24 1.65
CA VAL A 9 4.30 -4.22 2.48
C VAL A 9 2.84 -3.79 2.56
N VAL A 10 1.94 -4.76 2.40
CA VAL A 10 0.49 -4.57 2.59
C VAL A 10 0.05 -5.41 3.78
N ASP A 11 -0.35 -4.75 4.86
CA ASP A 11 -0.98 -5.38 6.02
C ASP A 11 -2.43 -4.93 6.13
N ARG A 12 -3.35 -5.81 5.77
CA ARG A 12 -4.80 -5.54 5.70
C ARG A 12 -5.10 -4.33 4.81
N ASN A 13 -5.37 -3.16 5.41
CA ASN A 13 -5.68 -1.90 4.75
C ASN A 13 -4.57 -0.85 4.89
N LEU A 14 -3.38 -1.26 5.34
CA LEU A 14 -2.22 -0.40 5.49
C LEU A 14 -1.16 -0.80 4.45
N VAL A 15 -0.77 0.17 3.63
CA VAL A 15 0.34 0.04 2.69
C VAL A 15 1.50 0.87 3.22
N THR A 16 2.70 0.31 3.27
CA THR A 16 3.92 1.01 3.71
C THR A 16 5.08 0.72 2.77
N SER A 17 5.99 1.69 2.60
CA SER A 17 7.23 1.56 1.84
C SER A 17 8.43 2.05 2.66
N ARG A 18 9.65 1.64 2.29
CA ARG A 18 10.85 1.93 3.12
C ARG A 18 11.46 3.30 2.86
N GLN A 19 11.39 3.77 1.61
CA GLN A 19 12.18 4.91 1.14
C GLN A 19 11.59 5.50 -0.17
N PRO A 20 11.99 6.71 -0.59
CA PRO A 20 11.40 7.40 -1.75
C PRO A 20 11.50 6.63 -3.08
N GLN A 21 12.56 5.85 -3.33
CA GLN A 21 12.63 5.07 -4.58
C GLN A 21 11.55 3.98 -4.68
N ASP A 22 10.91 3.60 -3.57
CA ASP A 22 9.85 2.58 -3.54
C ASP A 22 8.45 3.19 -3.79
N ILE A 23 8.34 4.51 -4.02
CA ILE A 23 7.07 5.21 -4.31
C ILE A 23 6.27 4.54 -5.46
N PRO A 24 6.87 4.09 -6.58
CA PRO A 24 6.13 3.39 -7.62
C PRO A 24 5.43 2.11 -7.12
N ALA A 25 6.08 1.36 -6.22
CA ALA A 25 5.51 0.17 -5.60
C ALA A 25 4.39 0.52 -4.62
N PHE A 26 4.60 1.55 -3.80
CA PHE A 26 3.57 2.09 -2.90
C PHE A 26 2.30 2.50 -3.65
N ILE A 27 2.43 3.28 -4.73
CA ILE A 27 1.29 3.75 -5.55
C ILE A 27 0.54 2.55 -6.14
N ARG A 28 1.25 1.58 -6.72
CA ARG A 28 0.66 0.38 -7.32
C ARG A 28 -0.21 -0.40 -6.34
N GLU A 29 0.31 -0.70 -5.14
CA GLU A 29 -0.45 -1.46 -4.14
C GLU A 29 -1.56 -0.60 -3.48
N GLY A 30 -1.32 0.70 -3.30
CA GLY A 30 -2.32 1.64 -2.82
C GLY A 30 -3.54 1.71 -3.73
N LEU A 31 -3.34 1.80 -5.05
CA LEU A 31 -4.44 1.79 -6.03
C LEU A 31 -5.24 0.48 -5.97
N LYS A 32 -4.57 -0.68 -5.93
CA LYS A 32 -5.25 -1.98 -5.79
C LYS A 32 -6.09 -2.07 -4.50
N LEU A 33 -5.62 -1.47 -3.41
CA LEU A 33 -6.36 -1.44 -2.15
C LEU A 33 -7.63 -0.58 -2.29
N LEU A 34 -7.51 0.59 -2.94
CA LEU A 34 -8.62 1.49 -3.18
C LEU A 34 -9.65 0.89 -4.14
N GLU A 35 -9.23 0.14 -5.16
CA GLU A 35 -10.15 -0.57 -6.08
C GLU A 35 -11.04 -1.60 -5.36
N ARG A 36 -10.57 -2.19 -4.27
CA ARG A 36 -11.36 -3.16 -3.47
C ARG A 36 -12.48 -2.49 -2.68
N THR A 37 -12.37 -1.19 -2.42
CA THR A 37 -13.35 -0.44 -1.65
C THR A 37 -14.06 0.52 -2.59
N PRO A 38 -15.32 0.25 -3.02
CA PRO A 38 -16.05 1.22 -3.80
C PRO A 38 -16.07 2.54 -3.02
N ALA A 39 -15.63 3.62 -3.66
CA ALA A 39 -15.76 4.95 -3.10
C ALA A 39 -17.23 5.10 -2.71
N ALA A 40 -17.49 5.36 -1.42
CA ALA A 40 -18.85 5.46 -0.91
C ALA A 40 -19.63 6.39 -1.83
N ALA A 41 -20.60 5.85 -2.56
CA ALA A 41 -21.51 6.63 -3.37
C ALA A 41 -22.21 7.59 -2.40
N ARG A 42 -21.85 8.86 -2.49
CA ARG A 42 -22.53 9.94 -1.77
C ARG A 42 -23.74 10.38 -2.57
#